data_AF-A0A945R8U1-F1
#
_entry.id   AF-A0A945R8U1-F1
#
_cell.length_a   1.000
_cell.length_b   1.000
_cell.length_c   1.000
_cell.angle_alpha   90.00
_cell.angle_beta   90.00
_cell.angle_gamma   90.00
#
_symmetry.space_group_name_H-M   'P 1'
#
loop_
_entity.id
_entity.type
_entity.pdbx_description
1 polymer ?
#
loop_
_entity_poly.entity_id
_entity_poly.type
_entity_poly.pdbx_seq_one_letter_code
_entity_poly.pdbx_strand_id
1 'polypeptide(L)'
;MESRSIDMQCWKCGIELKKVLLPFSRNEECSSCNADLHVCISCQHYDPKISDSCHEDQADFVLDKDKANFCEHFKVNTKAHIEKDDAESLLAKAKLAALFGEEVEITEPESKETGKEEADTDNSPQSEADRALAELNRLFGDDEK
;
A
#
# COMPACT_ATOMS: atom_id res chain seq x y z
N MET A 1 -10.01 24.00 10.00
CA MET A 1 -9.21 23.18 9.08
C MET A 1 -10.06 21.98 8.73
N GLU A 2 -10.62 21.96 7.52
CA GLU A 2 -11.48 20.87 7.08
C GLU A 2 -10.60 19.66 6.73
N SER A 3 -10.64 18.64 7.58
CA SER A 3 -10.07 17.34 7.27
C SER A 3 -10.89 16.70 6.14
N ARG A 4 -10.26 16.47 5.00
CA ARG A 4 -10.87 15.77 3.85
C ARG A 4 -10.24 14.39 3.72
N SER A 5 -11.05 13.39 3.38
CA SER A 5 -10.55 12.03 3.11
C SER A 5 -10.42 11.81 1.60
N ILE A 6 -9.39 11.07 1.18
CA ILE A 6 -9.18 10.67 -0.22
C ILE A 6 -8.88 9.18 -0.33
N ASP A 7 -9.05 8.65 -1.55
CA ASP A 7 -8.55 7.34 -1.94
C ASP A 7 -7.31 7.51 -2.81
N MET A 8 -6.27 6.71 -2.55
CA MET A 8 -4.99 6.78 -3.28
C MET A 8 -4.32 5.43 -3.37
N GLN A 9 -3.33 5.32 -4.25
CA GLN A 9 -2.46 4.16 -4.34
C GLN A 9 -1.14 4.39 -3.60
N CYS A 10 -0.68 3.41 -2.82
CA CYS A 10 0.66 3.46 -2.22
C CYS A 10 1.73 3.47 -3.31
N TRP A 11 2.63 4.46 -3.27
CA TRP A 11 3.71 4.58 -4.24
C TRP A 11 4.62 3.35 -4.30
N LYS A 12 4.84 2.67 -3.17
CA LYS A 12 5.79 1.55 -3.05
C LYS A 12 5.18 0.21 -3.43
N CYS A 13 4.06 -0.18 -2.81
CA CYS A 13 3.47 -1.51 -3.00
C CYS A 13 2.24 -1.54 -3.91
N GLY A 14 1.75 -0.39 -4.37
CA GLY A 14 0.61 -0.35 -5.29
C GLY A 14 -0.76 -0.65 -4.67
N ILE A 15 -0.85 -0.89 -3.35
CA ILE A 15 -2.14 -1.13 -2.70
C ILE A 15 -3.01 0.14 -2.73
N GLU A 16 -4.33 -0.05 -2.90
CA GLU A 16 -5.30 1.02 -2.76
C GLU A 16 -5.55 1.31 -1.26
N LEU A 17 -5.30 2.55 -0.85
CA LEU A 17 -5.54 3.09 0.48
C LEU A 17 -6.81 3.94 0.41
N LYS A 18 -7.83 3.56 1.18
CA LYS A 18 -9.14 4.23 1.18
C LYS A 18 -9.28 5.16 2.38
N LYS A 19 -9.97 6.28 2.18
CA LYS A 19 -10.30 7.27 3.23
C LYS A 19 -9.09 7.81 3.99
N VAL A 20 -7.95 7.97 3.34
CA VAL A 20 -6.75 8.56 3.94
C VAL A 20 -7.01 10.05 4.23
N LEU A 21 -6.68 10.49 5.44
CA LEU A 21 -6.96 11.85 5.89
C LEU A 21 -5.93 12.84 5.34
N LEU A 22 -6.41 14.00 4.88
CA LEU A 22 -5.59 15.12 4.49
C LEU A 22 -5.77 16.32 5.44
N PRO A 23 -4.69 17.10 5.68
CA PRO A 23 -3.32 16.86 5.21
C PRO A 23 -2.73 15.61 5.88
N PHE A 24 -1.80 14.93 5.20
CA PHE A 24 -1.14 13.77 5.81
C PHE A 24 -0.41 14.20 7.08
N SER A 25 -0.44 13.33 8.07
CA SER A 25 0.60 13.34 9.08
C SER A 25 1.95 13.13 8.38
N ARG A 26 3.01 13.74 8.91
CA ARG A 26 4.37 13.49 8.40
C ARG A 26 4.79 12.03 8.54
N ASN A 27 4.19 11.32 9.50
CA ASN A 27 4.40 9.90 9.77
C ASN A 27 3.23 9.05 9.28
N GLU A 28 2.45 9.55 8.32
CA GLU A 28 1.42 8.72 7.71
C GLU A 28 2.10 7.61 6.91
N GLU A 29 1.78 6.35 7.23
CA GLU A 29 2.39 5.17 6.63
C GLU A 29 1.36 4.33 5.88
N CYS A 30 1.81 3.60 4.87
CA CYS A 30 1.00 2.57 4.22
C CYS A 30 0.73 1.41 5.19
N SER A 31 -0.53 1.04 5.37
CA SER A 31 -0.95 -0.08 6.22
C SER A 31 -0.45 -1.46 5.77
N SER A 32 -0.01 -1.60 4.52
CA SER A 32 0.46 -2.88 3.97
C SER A 32 1.98 -3.02 3.96
N CYS A 33 2.73 -1.95 3.70
CA CYS A 33 4.18 -2.02 3.51
C CYS A 33 4.99 -1.06 4.38
N ASN A 34 4.34 -0.31 5.28
CA ASN A 34 4.95 0.66 6.18
C ASN A 34 5.80 1.73 5.48
N ALA A 35 5.54 1.98 4.20
CA ALA A 35 6.17 3.07 3.49
C ALA A 35 5.55 4.40 3.92
N ASP A 36 6.39 5.39 4.20
CA ASP A 36 5.96 6.78 4.42
C ASP A 36 5.13 7.27 3.21
N LEU A 37 4.01 7.96 3.46
CA LEU A 37 3.16 8.52 2.39
C LEU A 37 3.51 9.97 2.07
N HIS A 38 4.08 10.72 3.03
CA HIS A 38 4.52 12.10 2.83
C HIS A 38 5.99 12.16 2.34
N VAL A 39 6.20 11.65 1.12
CA VAL A 39 7.52 11.54 0.48
C VAL A 39 7.53 12.21 -0.88
N CYS A 40 8.71 12.60 -1.39
CA CYS A 40 8.80 13.24 -2.71
C CYS A 40 8.18 12.36 -3.80
N ILE A 41 8.46 11.05 -3.81
CA ILE A 41 7.92 10.12 -4.81
C ILE A 41 6.37 10.11 -4.84
N SER A 42 5.71 10.40 -3.70
CA SER A 42 4.25 10.46 -3.61
C SER A 42 3.67 11.85 -3.92
N CYS A 43 4.50 12.82 -4.31
CA CYS A 43 4.10 14.19 -4.61
C CYS A 43 3.77 14.38 -6.10
N GLN A 44 2.78 15.23 -6.42
CA GLN A 44 2.44 15.61 -7.80
C GLN A 44 3.54 16.39 -8.50
N HIS A 45 4.40 17.09 -7.75
CA HIS A 45 5.49 17.90 -8.27
C HIS A 45 6.76 17.09 -8.56
N TYR A 46 6.80 15.82 -8.16
CA TYR A 46 7.98 14.98 -8.31
C TYR A 46 8.13 14.46 -9.74
N ASP A 47 9.33 14.62 -10.28
CA ASP A 47 9.69 14.10 -11.60
C ASP A 47 11.14 13.61 -11.57
N PRO A 48 11.40 12.29 -11.67
CA PRO A 48 12.77 11.78 -11.61
C PRO A 48 13.64 12.18 -12.82
N LYS A 49 13.08 12.81 -13.86
CA LYS A 49 13.80 13.18 -15.09
C LYS A 49 14.48 14.56 -15.03
N ILE A 50 14.17 15.38 -14.02
CA ILE A 50 14.76 16.71 -13.84
C ILE A 50 15.81 16.68 -12.71
N SER A 51 16.77 17.60 -12.74
CA SER A 51 17.95 17.61 -11.87
C SER A 51 17.62 17.48 -10.38
N ASP A 52 16.70 18.30 -9.89
CA ASP A 52 16.33 18.35 -8.47
C ASP A 52 15.14 17.45 -8.12
N SER A 53 14.61 16.79 -9.15
CA SER A 53 13.44 15.93 -9.16
C SER A 53 12.15 16.59 -8.66
N CYS A 54 12.02 17.91 -8.74
CA CYS A 54 10.84 18.67 -8.32
C CYS A 54 10.55 19.83 -9.29
N HIS A 55 9.31 19.96 -9.75
CA HIS A 55 8.85 21.05 -10.62
C HIS A 55 8.49 22.34 -9.86
N GLU A 56 8.50 22.32 -8.53
CA GLU A 56 8.23 23.49 -7.69
C GLU A 56 9.56 24.13 -7.26
N ASP A 57 9.87 25.30 -7.84
CA ASP A 57 11.15 26.02 -7.64
C ASP A 57 11.32 26.56 -6.21
N GLN A 58 10.22 26.79 -5.49
CA GLN A 58 10.26 27.26 -4.10
C GLN A 58 10.31 26.13 -3.07
N ALA A 59 10.23 24.87 -3.51
CA ALA A 59 10.26 23.72 -2.61
C ALA A 59 11.67 23.49 -2.06
N ASP A 60 11.74 23.06 -0.80
CA ASP A 60 12.99 22.66 -0.18
C ASP A 60 13.62 21.45 -0.90
N PHE A 61 14.95 21.46 -1.00
CA PHE A 61 15.68 20.32 -1.54
C PHE A 61 15.67 19.15 -0.54
N VAL A 62 15.12 18.02 -0.98
CA VAL A 62 15.11 16.76 -0.22
C VAL A 62 16.11 15.78 -0.85
N LEU A 63 17.01 15.20 -0.06
CA LEU A 63 17.98 14.21 -0.54
C LEU A 63 17.34 12.83 -0.73
N ASP A 64 16.76 12.29 0.34
CA ASP A 64 16.09 10.98 0.35
C ASP A 64 14.65 11.13 -0.14
N LYS A 65 14.41 10.89 -1.43
CA LYS A 65 13.10 11.11 -2.08
C LYS A 65 12.02 10.12 -1.65
N ASP A 66 12.43 8.99 -1.06
CA ASP A 66 11.61 7.86 -0.64
C ASP A 66 11.29 7.83 0.86
N LYS A 67 11.78 8.81 1.63
CA LYS A 67 11.52 8.95 3.08
C LYS A 67 10.65 10.16 3.39
N ALA A 68 10.00 10.11 4.56
CA ALA A 68 9.21 11.21 5.09
C ALA A 68 10.02 12.53 5.07
N ASN A 69 9.40 13.59 4.58
CA ASN A 69 10.00 14.92 4.52
C ASN A 69 9.08 16.02 5.10
N PHE A 70 9.61 17.23 5.15
CA PHE A 70 8.93 18.41 5.72
C PHE A 70 8.49 19.43 4.66
N CYS A 71 8.49 19.04 3.38
CA CYS A 71 8.24 19.97 2.28
C CYS A 71 6.80 20.53 2.37
N GLU A 72 6.67 21.84 2.55
CA GLU A 72 5.38 22.52 2.68
C GLU A 72 4.58 22.55 1.36
N HIS A 73 5.27 22.35 0.24
CA HIS A 73 4.68 22.31 -1.10
C HIS A 73 4.13 20.92 -1.47
N PHE A 74 4.18 19.94 -0.57
CA PHE A 74 3.72 18.58 -0.84
C PHE A 74 2.24 18.57 -1.24
N LYS A 75 1.97 17.93 -2.38
CA LYS A 75 0.62 17.62 -2.86
C LYS A 75 0.56 16.16 -3.24
N VAL A 76 -0.28 15.39 -2.56
CA VAL A 76 -0.44 13.95 -2.81
C VAL A 76 -0.80 13.67 -4.27
N ASN A 77 -0.02 12.79 -4.91
CA ASN A 77 -0.40 12.16 -6.16
C ASN A 77 -1.12 10.84 -5.85
N THR A 78 -2.39 10.74 -6.21
CA THR A 78 -3.22 9.56 -5.93
C THR A 78 -2.82 8.32 -6.74
N LYS A 79 -2.00 8.50 -7.79
CA LYS A 79 -1.52 7.45 -8.69
C LYS A 79 0.01 7.47 -8.79
N ALA A 80 0.69 7.52 -7.64
CA ALA A 80 2.15 7.58 -7.57
C ALA A 80 2.83 6.23 -7.82
N HIS A 81 2.10 5.12 -7.79
CA HIS A 81 2.69 3.81 -8.05
C HIS A 81 3.02 3.64 -9.53
N ILE A 82 4.21 3.11 -9.79
CA ILE A 82 4.66 2.72 -11.13
C ILE A 82 4.97 1.24 -11.06
N GLU A 83 4.15 0.44 -11.73
CA GLU A 83 4.41 -0.99 -11.94
C GLU A 83 5.76 -1.12 -12.67
N LYS A 84 6.68 -1.88 -12.10
CA LYS A 84 7.95 -2.19 -12.75
C LYS A 84 7.78 -3.49 -13.52
N ASP A 85 8.14 -3.47 -14.80
CA ASP A 85 8.28 -4.69 -15.57
C ASP A 85 9.56 -5.41 -15.12
N ASP A 86 9.42 -6.26 -14.11
CA ASP A 86 10.53 -7.03 -13.55
C ASP A 86 10.81 -8.33 -14.34
N ALA A 87 10.16 -8.56 -15.48
CA ALA A 87 10.32 -9.81 -16.26
C ALA A 87 11.78 -10.04 -16.66
N GLU A 88 12.47 -9.01 -17.16
CA GLU A 88 13.88 -9.11 -17.54
C GLU A 88 14.79 -9.34 -16.32
N SER A 89 14.50 -8.69 -15.19
CA SER A 89 15.23 -8.85 -13.93
C SER A 89 15.08 -10.27 -13.37
N LEU A 90 13.86 -10.83 -13.41
CA LEU A 90 13.58 -12.20 -13.00
C LEU A 90 14.29 -13.21 -13.90
N LEU A 91 14.25 -13.02 -15.22
CA LEU A 91 14.98 -13.86 -16.18
C LEU A 91 16.50 -13.78 -15.96
N ALA A 92 17.05 -12.59 -15.69
CA ALA A 92 18.46 -12.41 -15.40
C ALA A 92 18.87 -13.13 -14.11
N LYS A 93 18.07 -13.05 -13.05
CA LYS A 93 18.30 -13.77 -11.79
C LYS A 93 18.25 -15.29 -11.99
N ALA A 94 17.26 -15.80 -12.73
CA ALA A 94 17.15 -17.22 -13.03
C ALA A 94 18.37 -17.73 -13.83
N LYS A 95 18.82 -16.97 -14.84
CA LYS A 95 20.04 -17.29 -15.61
C LYS A 95 21.28 -17.30 -14.72
N LEU A 96 21.40 -16.34 -13.80
CA LEU A 96 22.52 -16.31 -12.84
C LEU A 96 22.50 -17.54 -11.93
N ALA A 97 21.36 -17.89 -11.35
CA ALA A 97 21.25 -19.08 -10.48
C ALA A 97 21.66 -20.37 -11.21
N ALA A 98 21.25 -20.52 -12.48
CA ALA A 98 21.65 -21.64 -13.31
C ALA A 98 23.17 -21.74 -13.54
N LEU A 99 23.89 -20.61 -13.61
CA LEU A 99 25.36 -20.60 -13.72
C LEU A 99 26.05 -21.08 -12.44
N PHE A 100 25.40 -20.92 -11.28
CA PHE A 100 25.92 -21.33 -9.98
C PHE A 100 25.38 -22.68 -9.49
N GLY A 101 24.54 -23.36 -10.30
CA GLY A 101 23.97 -24.67 -9.95
C GLY A 101 22.87 -24.61 -8.88
N GLU A 102 22.23 -23.44 -8.72
CA GLU A 102 21.08 -23.26 -7.83
C GLU A 102 19.79 -23.38 -8.65
N GLU A 103 18.92 -24.31 -8.26
CA GLU A 103 17.61 -24.49 -8.89
C GLU A 103 16.60 -23.55 -8.23
N VAL A 104 16.12 -22.56 -8.98
CA VAL A 104 15.10 -21.62 -8.52
C VAL A 104 13.76 -22.03 -9.11
N GLU A 105 12.82 -22.44 -8.27
CA GLU A 105 11.44 -22.62 -8.68
C GLU A 105 10.78 -21.26 -8.89
N ILE A 106 10.48 -20.94 -10.15
CA ILE A 106 9.82 -19.70 -10.56
C ILE A 106 8.31 -19.97 -10.48
N THR A 107 7.64 -19.55 -9.40
CA THR A 107 6.18 -19.47 -9.41
C THR A 107 5.78 -18.21 -10.18
N GLU A 108 5.08 -18.39 -11.29
CA GLU A 108 4.53 -17.30 -12.10
C GLU A 108 3.63 -16.39 -11.23
N PRO A 109 3.66 -15.06 -11.41
CA PRO A 109 2.81 -14.16 -10.65
C PRO A 109 1.35 -14.34 -11.08
N GLU A 110 0.51 -14.82 -10.16
CA GLU A 110 -0.92 -14.96 -10.35
C GLU A 110 -1.55 -13.61 -10.73
N SER A 111 -2.05 -13.53 -11.95
CA SER A 111 -3.00 -12.51 -12.38
C SER A 111 -4.25 -12.61 -11.50
N LYS A 112 -4.49 -11.58 -10.66
CA LYS A 112 -5.72 -11.45 -9.88
C LYS A 112 -6.92 -11.40 -10.82
N GLU A 113 -7.66 -12.50 -10.89
CA GLU A 113 -8.99 -12.53 -11.48
C GLU A 113 -9.98 -11.84 -10.54
N THR A 114 -10.61 -10.78 -11.06
CA THR A 114 -11.69 -10.05 -10.38
C THR A 114 -12.89 -10.97 -10.22
N GLY A 115 -13.25 -11.22 -8.96
CA GLY A 115 -14.40 -12.03 -8.57
C GLY A 115 -15.70 -11.54 -9.19
N LYS A 116 -16.41 -12.49 -9.76
CA LYS A 116 -17.79 -12.42 -10.21
C LYS A 116 -18.70 -12.53 -8.98
N GLU A 117 -19.48 -11.50 -8.68
CA GLU A 117 -20.60 -11.59 -7.73
C GLU A 117 -21.76 -12.34 -8.39
N GLU A 118 -22.08 -13.53 -7.87
CA GLU A 118 -23.42 -14.13 -8.00
C GLU A 118 -23.90 -14.56 -6.62
N ALA A 119 -25.23 -14.45 -6.46
CA ALA A 119 -25.97 -14.31 -5.24
C ALA A 119 -26.27 -15.62 -4.48
N ASP A 120 -26.63 -15.43 -3.20
CA ASP A 120 -27.57 -16.16 -2.35
C ASP A 120 -27.56 -17.70 -2.34
N THR A 121 -27.18 -18.29 -1.21
CA THR A 121 -28.07 -19.25 -0.52
C THR A 121 -27.78 -19.36 0.98
N ASP A 122 -28.81 -19.11 1.78
CA ASP A 122 -29.03 -19.52 3.16
C ASP A 122 -28.79 -21.02 3.35
N ASN A 123 -27.85 -21.40 4.23
CA ASN A 123 -27.93 -22.63 5.03
C ASN A 123 -26.92 -22.58 6.18
N SER A 124 -27.41 -22.41 7.41
CA SER A 124 -26.61 -22.56 8.64
C SER A 124 -26.31 -24.03 8.92
N PRO A 125 -25.04 -24.35 9.19
CA PRO A 125 -24.71 -25.14 10.38
C PRO A 125 -23.79 -24.30 11.27
N GLN A 126 -24.25 -24.02 12.49
CA GLN A 126 -23.61 -23.17 13.50
C GLN A 126 -22.09 -23.34 13.55
N SER A 127 -21.37 -22.28 13.18
CA SER A 127 -19.92 -22.29 13.15
C SER A 127 -19.36 -22.25 14.58
N GLU A 128 -18.17 -22.81 14.79
CA GLU A 128 -17.47 -22.75 16.08
C GLU A 128 -17.22 -21.31 16.54
N ALA A 129 -17.14 -20.37 15.60
CA ALA A 129 -17.01 -18.94 15.89
C ALA A 129 -18.25 -18.36 16.58
N ASP A 130 -19.45 -18.81 16.21
CA ASP A 130 -20.70 -18.35 16.83
C ASP A 130 -20.83 -18.89 18.26
N ARG A 131 -20.37 -20.13 18.49
CA ARG A 131 -20.31 -20.71 19.84
C ARG A 131 -19.27 -20.01 20.72
N ALA A 132 -18.10 -19.71 20.17
CA ALA A 132 -17.06 -18.97 20.88
C ALA A 132 -17.53 -17.55 21.26
N LEU A 133 -18.23 -16.86 20.36
CA LEU A 133 -18.76 -15.52 20.62
C LEU A 133 -19.84 -15.53 21.71
N ALA A 134 -20.74 -16.52 21.70
CA ALA A 134 -21.76 -16.68 22.73
C ALA A 134 -21.14 -16.97 24.11
N GLU A 135 -20.08 -17.77 24.16
CA GLU A 135 -19.36 -18.09 25.40
C GLU A 135 -18.60 -16.88 25.95
N LEU A 136 -17.97 -16.08 25.09
CA LEU A 136 -17.33 -14.83 25.48
C LEU A 136 -18.34 -13.81 26.03
N ASN A 137 -19.48 -13.62 25.35
CA ASN A 137 -20.51 -12.69 25.82
C ASN A 137 -21.10 -13.11 27.18
N ARG A 138 -21.18 -14.42 27.45
CA ARG A 138 -21.58 -14.94 28.76
C ARG A 138 -20.53 -14.72 29.85
N LEU A 139 -19.25 -14.76 29.50
CA LEU A 139 -18.13 -14.59 30.45
C LEU A 139 -17.87 -13.12 30.82
N PHE A 140 -18.11 -12.21 29.88
CA PHE A 140 -17.76 -10.79 30.01
C PHE A 140 -18.96 -9.84 30.08
N GLY A 141 -20.18 -10.35 29.95
CA GLY A 141 -21.41 -9.57 29.93
C GLY A 141 -22.14 -9.51 31.27
N ASP A 142 -21.47 -9.05 32.32
CA ASP A 142 -22.10 -8.59 33.57
C ASP A 142 -21.28 -7.43 34.16
N ASP A 143 -21.57 -6.21 33.72
CA ASP A 143 -21.30 -4.97 34.46
C ASP A 143 -22.41 -3.96 34.12
N GLU A 144 -23.65 -4.27 34.51
CA GLU A 144 -24.61 -3.22 34.82
C GLU A 144 -24.45 -2.84 36.30
N LYS A 145 -23.83 -1.68 36.52
CA LYS A 145 -24.22 -0.80 37.62
C LYS A 145 -24.09 0.66 37.25
#